data_AF-A0A4Y8C4W1-F1
#
_entry.id   AF-A0A4Y8C4W1-F1
#
_cell.length_a   1.000
_cell.length_b   1.000
_cell.length_c   1.000
_cell.angle_alpha   90.00
_cell.angle_beta   90.00
_cell.angle_gamma   90.00
#
_symmetry.space_group_name_H-M   'P 1'
#
loop_
_entity.id
_entity.type
_entity.pdbx_description
1 polymer ?
#
loop_
_entity_poly.entity_id
_entity_poly.type
_entity_poly.pdbx_seq_one_letter_code
_entity_poly.pdbx_strand_id
1 'polypeptide(L)'
;DMHSVNAQQTRRLLDRIVGYKLSPLLGQKIQRGLSAGRVQSAALKIIVDREKEIRAFVPLEYFSIDMIFQKDLDAELVEFDKAK
;
A
#
# COMPACT_ATOMS: atom_id res chain seq x y z
N ASP A 1 16.39 -12.05 31.32
CA ASP A 1 15.97 -13.34 30.76
C ASP A 1 14.65 -13.86 31.36
N MET A 2 13.59 -13.05 31.31
CA MET A 2 12.23 -13.47 31.70
C MET A 2 11.21 -12.56 31.00
N HIS A 3 11.59 -11.29 30.83
CA HIS A 3 10.88 -10.35 29.96
C HIS A 3 10.69 -10.87 28.53
N SER A 4 11.70 -11.50 27.92
CA SER A 4 11.58 -12.10 26.58
C SER A 4 10.58 -13.25 26.54
N VAL A 5 10.54 -14.08 27.59
CA VAL A 5 9.57 -15.17 27.74
C VAL A 5 8.17 -14.60 27.88
N ASN A 6 7.98 -13.63 28.77
CA ASN A 6 6.69 -12.97 29.00
C ASN A 6 6.19 -12.29 27.72
N ALA A 7 7.05 -11.58 26.99
CA ALA A 7 6.69 -10.94 25.72
C ALA A 7 6.19 -11.96 24.68
N GLN A 8 6.85 -13.12 24.62
CA GLN A 8 6.46 -14.19 23.71
C GLN A 8 5.11 -14.82 24.10
N GLN A 9 4.90 -15.06 25.40
CA GLN A 9 3.64 -15.57 25.93
C GLN A 9 2.48 -14.60 25.66
N THR A 10 2.69 -13.30 25.90
CA THR A 10 1.72 -12.26 25.59
C THR A 10 1.38 -12.25 24.11
N ARG A 11 2.38 -12.32 23.22
CA ARG A 11 2.14 -12.41 21.77
C ARG A 11 1.28 -13.61 21.40
N ARG A 12 1.59 -14.79 21.92
CA ARG A 12 0.81 -16.02 21.68
C ARG A 12 -0.63 -15.89 22.16
N LEU A 13 -0.82 -15.30 23.34
CA LEU A 13 -2.15 -15.08 23.89
C LEU A 13 -2.95 -14.11 23.02
N LEU A 14 -2.34 -13.02 22.57
CA LEU A 14 -2.94 -12.05 21.65
C LEU A 14 -3.39 -12.69 20.35
N ASP A 15 -2.50 -13.45 19.70
CA ASP A 15 -2.81 -14.12 18.43
C ASP A 15 -3.96 -15.15 18.62
N ARG A 16 -3.99 -15.83 19.76
CA ARG A 16 -5.06 -16.78 20.13
C ARG A 16 -6.41 -16.10 20.38
N ILE A 17 -6.43 -14.97 21.10
CA ILE A 17 -7.66 -14.22 21.36
C ILE A 17 -8.26 -13.72 20.04
N VAL A 18 -7.44 -13.14 19.17
CA VAL A 18 -7.86 -12.66 17.85
C VAL A 18 -8.40 -13.82 17.02
N GLY A 19 -7.64 -14.92 16.93
CA GLY A 19 -8.02 -16.10 16.16
C GLY A 19 -9.36 -16.68 16.62
N TYR A 20 -9.53 -16.98 17.91
CA TYR A 20 -10.75 -17.62 18.39
C TYR A 20 -11.98 -16.71 18.42
N LYS A 21 -11.82 -15.40 18.68
CA LYS A 21 -12.97 -14.50 18.72
C LYS A 21 -13.46 -14.07 17.35
N LEU A 22 -12.53 -13.81 16.40
CA LEU A 22 -12.90 -13.23 15.10
C LEU A 22 -13.12 -14.28 14.00
N SER A 23 -12.44 -15.44 14.03
CA SER A 23 -12.61 -16.45 12.97
C SER A 23 -14.06 -16.96 12.82
N PRO A 24 -14.83 -17.23 13.91
CA PRO A 24 -16.23 -17.61 13.78
C PRO A 24 -17.07 -16.54 13.08
N LEU A 25 -16.81 -15.26 13.37
CA LEU A 25 -17.50 -14.13 12.75
C LEU A 25 -17.18 -14.05 11.26
N LEU A 26 -15.92 -14.20 10.87
CA LEU A 26 -15.50 -14.24 9.45
C LEU A 26 -16.16 -15.42 8.71
N GLY A 27 -16.24 -16.58 9.36
CA GLY A 27 -16.91 -17.77 8.85
C GLY A 27 -18.40 -17.59 8.60
N GLN A 28 -19.07 -16.76 9.41
CA GLN A 28 -20.50 -16.45 9.28
C GLN A 28 -20.77 -15.34 8.26
N LYS A 29 -19.91 -14.33 8.17
CA LYS A 29 -20.15 -13.10 7.39
C LYS A 29 -19.50 -13.06 6.02
N ILE A 30 -18.44 -13.82 5.80
CA ILE A 30 -17.66 -13.78 4.55
C ILE A 30 -17.63 -15.17 3.91
N GLN A 31 -16.87 -16.10 4.49
CA GLN A 31 -16.71 -17.45 3.95
C GLN A 31 -16.27 -18.41 5.05
N ARG A 32 -16.91 -19.59 5.10
CA ARG A 32 -16.52 -20.67 6.01
C ARG A 32 -15.05 -21.07 5.78
N GLY A 33 -14.31 -21.27 6.86
CA GLY A 33 -12.90 -21.67 6.83
C GLY A 33 -11.89 -20.51 6.81
N LEU A 34 -12.35 -19.24 6.76
CA LEU A 34 -11.47 -18.10 6.93
C LEU A 34 -10.97 -17.97 8.37
N SER A 35 -9.69 -17.69 8.52
CA SER A 35 -9.05 -17.44 9.81
C SER A 35 -8.79 -15.94 10.00
N ALA A 36 -9.02 -15.48 11.22
CA ALA A 36 -8.64 -14.13 11.62
C ALA A 36 -7.18 -14.13 12.10
N GLY A 37 -6.34 -13.35 11.43
CA GLY A 37 -4.94 -13.18 11.79
C GLY A 37 -4.59 -11.71 12.00
N ARG A 38 -4.08 -11.34 13.17
CA ARG A 38 -3.73 -9.94 13.49
C ARG A 38 -2.70 -9.36 12.53
N VAL A 39 -1.65 -10.12 12.20
CA VAL A 39 -0.58 -9.68 11.29
C VAL A 39 -1.00 -9.84 9.82
N GLN A 40 -1.65 -10.95 9.48
CA GLN A 40 -2.08 -11.24 8.11
C GLN A 40 -3.12 -10.23 7.61
N SER A 41 -4.09 -9.85 8.44
CA SER A 41 -5.10 -8.84 8.08
C SER A 41 -4.50 -7.45 7.85
N ALA A 42 -3.51 -7.04 8.65
CA ALA A 42 -2.79 -5.78 8.45
C ALA A 42 -1.97 -5.80 7.14
N ALA A 43 -1.28 -6.89 6.85
CA ALA A 43 -0.54 -7.05 5.59
C ALA A 43 -1.49 -7.04 4.37
N LEU A 44 -2.61 -7.75 4.45
CA LEU A 44 -3.64 -7.74 3.41
C LEU A 44 -4.19 -6.32 3.19
N LYS A 45 -4.42 -5.57 4.27
CA LYS A 45 -4.89 -4.18 4.19
C LYS A 45 -3.94 -3.30 3.40
N ILE A 46 -2.62 -3.42 3.59
CA ILE A 46 -1.62 -2.65 2.83
C ILE A 46 -1.76 -2.90 1.33
N ILE A 47 -1.92 -4.16 0.92
CA ILE A 47 -2.09 -4.53 -0.49
C ILE A 47 -3.41 -3.97 -1.04
N VAL A 48 -4.50 -4.16 -0.30
CA VAL A 48 -5.83 -3.67 -0.69
C VAL A 48 -5.85 -2.14 -0.82
N ASP A 49 -5.18 -1.43 0.09
CA ASP A 49 -5.11 0.03 0.05
C ASP A 49 -4.32 0.51 -1.17
N ARG A 50 -3.18 -0.12 -1.50
CA ARG A 50 -2.43 0.18 -2.73
C ARG A 50 -3.24 -0.10 -3.99
N GLU A 51 -3.97 -1.21 -4.05
CA GLU A 51 -4.83 -1.52 -5.18
C GLU A 51 -5.95 -0.49 -5.35
N LYS A 52 -6.50 0.04 -4.25
CA LYS A 52 -7.47 1.14 -4.30
C LYS A 52 -6.84 2.43 -4.82
N GLU A 53 -5.62 2.76 -4.41
CA GLU A 53 -4.87 3.92 -4.94
C GLU A 53 -4.68 3.78 -6.45
N ILE A 54 -4.28 2.60 -6.94
CA ILE A 54 -4.10 2.33 -8.37
C ILE A 54 -5.43 2.49 -9.13
N ARG A 55 -6.53 1.94 -8.60
CA ARG A 55 -7.85 2.07 -9.24
C ARG A 55 -8.40 3.50 -9.23
N ALA A 56 -8.02 4.30 -8.24
CA ALA A 56 -8.41 5.70 -8.13
C ALA A 56 -7.50 6.63 -8.94
N PHE A 57 -6.39 6.13 -9.49
CA PHE A 57 -5.45 6.93 -10.27
C PHE A 57 -6.08 7.37 -11.59
N VAL A 58 -6.16 8.68 -11.80
CA VAL A 58 -6.57 9.29 -13.07
C VAL A 58 -5.29 9.70 -13.81
N PRO A 59 -4.94 9.05 -14.94
CA PRO A 59 -3.74 9.39 -15.68
C PRO A 59 -3.86 10.79 -16.28
N LEU A 60 -2.76 11.55 -16.20
CA LEU A 60 -2.63 12.85 -16.84
C LEU A 60 -1.67 12.69 -18.03
N GLU A 61 -2.13 13.09 -19.20
CA GLU A 61 -1.30 13.14 -20.39
C GLU A 61 -0.34 14.32 -20.29
N TYR A 62 0.95 14.05 -20.51
CA TYR A 62 1.99 15.07 -20.60
C TYR A 62 3.03 14.63 -21.63
N PHE A 63 3.72 15.61 -22.18
CA PHE A 63 4.79 15.40 -23.16
C PHE A 63 6.09 15.90 -22.57
N SER A 64 7.13 15.06 -22.60
CA SER A 64 8.50 15.47 -22.29
C SER A 64 9.28 15.65 -23.58
N ILE A 65 10.12 16.68 -23.64
CA ILE A 65 11.03 16.93 -24.75
C ILE A 65 12.45 16.76 -24.20
N ASP A 66 13.11 15.67 -24.59
CA ASP A 66 14.50 15.42 -24.24
C ASP A 66 15.42 15.90 -25.36
N MET A 67 16.48 16.64 -25.02
CA MET A 67 17.43 17.20 -25.98
C MET A 67 18.87 16.92 -25.53
N ILE A 68 19.71 16.55 -26.50
CA ILE A 68 21.16 16.42 -26.29
C ILE A 68 21.82 17.68 -26.83
N PHE A 69 22.39 18.49 -25.94
CA PHE A 69 23.12 19.70 -26.31
C PHE A 69 24.62 19.45 -26.35
N GLN A 70 25.32 20.14 -27.26
CA GLN A 70 26.77 20.28 -27.15
C GLN A 70 27.12 21.22 -25.98
N LYS A 71 28.35 21.15 -25.45
CA LYS A 71 28.81 22.10 -24.43
C LYS A 71 28.70 23.52 -24.98
N ASP A 72 28.33 24.46 -24.10
CA ASP A 72 28.20 25.91 -24.37
C ASP A 72 26.97 26.32 -25.21
N LEU A 73 25.85 25.60 -25.06
CA LEU A 73 24.55 25.98 -25.62
C LEU A 73 23.64 26.56 -24.52
N ASP A 74 23.28 27.83 -24.67
CA ASP A 74 22.24 28.47 -23.88
C ASP A 74 20.88 28.10 -24.50
N ALA A 75 20.03 27.44 -23.71
CA ALA A 75 18.68 27.06 -24.10
C ALA A 75 17.68 27.66 -23.10
N GLU A 76 16.67 28.36 -23.62
CA GLU A 76 15.58 28.95 -22.85
C GLU A 76 14.25 28.33 -23.30
N LEU A 77 13.40 27.99 -22.33
CA LEU A 77 12.06 27.49 -22.59
C LEU A 77 11.13 28.68 -22.81
N VAL A 78 10.59 28.81 -24.03
CA VAL A 78 9.67 29.89 -24.41
C VAL A 78 8.30 29.34 -24.77
N GLU A 79 7.26 29.97 -24.24
CA GLU A 79 5.87 29.69 -24.56
C GLU A 79 5.53 30.34 -25.91
N PHE A 80 5.28 29.51 -26.93
CA PHE A 80 5.00 30.01 -28.28
C PHE A 80 3.49 30.22 -28.44
N ASP A 81 3.05 31.48 -28.32
CA ASP A 81 1.65 31.83 -28.55
C ASP A 81 1.39 32.04 -30.05
N LYS A 82 0.60 31.14 -30.66
CA LYS A 82 0.27 31.17 -32.11
C LYS A 82 -0.69 32.30 -32.50
N ALA A 83 -1.06 33.18 -31.57
CA ALA A 83 -1.90 34.33 -31.83
C ALA A 83 -1.10 35.50 -32.44
N LYS A 84 -0.59 35.33 -33.68
CA LYS A 84 -0.28 36.42 -34.61
C LYS A 84 -0.09 35.92 -36.04
#